data_AF-A0A942LKJ1-F1
#
_entry.id   AF-A0A942LKJ1-F1
#
_cell.length_a   1.000
_cell.length_b   1.000
_cell.length_c   1.000
_cell.angle_alpha   90.00
_cell.angle_beta   90.00
_cell.angle_gamma   90.00
#
_symmetry.space_group_name_H-M   'P 1'
#
loop_
_entity.id
_entity.type
_entity.pdbx_description
1 polymer ?
#
loop_
_entity_poly.entity_id
_entity_poly.type
_entity_poly.pdbx_seq_one_letter_code
_entity_poly.pdbx_strand_id
1 'polypeptide(L)'
;MAKGLLRSRWAWVPEPLEQLLDPAQGPTQEPVRAEIFGMAGFEQHGHQLAGQHRSGPAPWRQAPFVPRVAANARVLRRSLHYVAGQAHSGQPLSAAADALFVEFQRVEDNLRDLQEHMGPRFYARLPVLRDAPLTGLPRVYSLAWAFLAHTDAAFDEALLTRFLDAYQAQHELDQRELWALPLALRAVLLESLRRLADRIAAEWAARELATLCAHRLDTLALQDLQSLHATAGQRGVAAVFLTQLAHELAGALTALSPETVEEPPTAVQVLQWIQRETPDLAALQAQHHADEAADHLSMVNALQALRQLDITDWPGLLARNSVVMRLMLSDRWFAAEDGPTRDTTLRRIENLSSRSGHSGAQVARALLACMAGGSGDAALADHWLQGPGRSALESELGIQPLMSRAAAAWQGWRDPATHTLLIGTTLAITAVLLAAWLGTASAGEDRAMPVGLVVLMGLLAVWPASQVAAAA
;
A
#
# COMPACT_ATOMS: atom_id res chain seq x y z
N MET A 1 19.74 -16.17 12.93
CA MET A 1 20.01 -16.89 11.67
C MET A 1 19.39 -18.27 11.80
N ALA A 2 18.26 -18.53 11.15
CA ALA A 2 17.71 -19.88 11.08
C ALA A 2 18.72 -20.73 10.30
N LYS A 3 19.20 -21.83 10.88
CA LYS A 3 19.98 -22.83 10.12
C LYS A 3 19.09 -23.32 8.99
N GLY A 4 19.54 -23.14 7.76
CA GLY A 4 18.78 -23.53 6.59
C GLY A 4 18.57 -25.05 6.56
N LEU A 5 17.33 -25.45 6.28
CA LEU A 5 16.90 -26.85 6.35
C LEU A 5 17.56 -27.70 5.26
N LEU A 6 17.82 -27.13 4.08
CA LEU A 6 18.44 -27.84 2.95
C LEU A 6 19.90 -28.16 3.23
N ARG A 7 20.72 -27.17 3.60
CA ARG A 7 22.16 -27.37 3.86
C ARG A 7 22.43 -28.21 5.11
N SER A 8 21.48 -28.26 6.05
CA SER A 8 21.58 -29.15 7.21
C SER A 8 21.55 -30.64 6.82
N ARG A 9 20.88 -30.97 5.70
CA ARG A 9 20.73 -32.34 5.20
C ARG A 9 21.62 -32.61 3.98
N TRP A 10 21.88 -31.61 3.15
CA TRP A 10 22.69 -31.68 1.94
C TRP A 10 23.73 -30.55 1.93
N ALA A 11 24.88 -30.77 2.56
CA ALA A 11 25.93 -29.76 2.71
C ALA A 11 26.51 -29.22 1.38
N TRP A 12 26.30 -29.94 0.28
CA TRP A 12 26.73 -29.55 -1.07
C TRP A 12 25.84 -28.49 -1.72
N VAL A 13 24.64 -28.21 -1.18
CA VAL A 13 23.74 -27.19 -1.72
C VAL A 13 24.34 -25.79 -1.47
N PRO A 14 24.57 -24.98 -2.51
CA PRO A 14 25.03 -23.61 -2.35
C PRO A 14 24.06 -22.75 -1.52
N GLU A 15 24.60 -21.86 -0.71
CA GLU A 15 23.80 -20.94 0.12
C GLU A 15 22.78 -20.10 -0.67
N PRO A 16 23.11 -19.55 -1.86
CA PRO A 16 22.14 -18.80 -2.65
C PRO A 16 20.92 -19.64 -3.07
N LEU A 17 21.12 -20.92 -3.41
CA LEU A 17 20.01 -21.81 -3.77
C LEU A 17 19.10 -22.09 -2.58
N GLU A 18 19.69 -22.34 -1.41
CA GLU A 18 18.92 -22.54 -0.19
C GLU A 18 18.07 -21.32 0.16
N GLN A 19 18.62 -20.11 0.01
CA GLN A 19 17.87 -18.89 0.28
C GLN A 19 16.73 -18.67 -0.73
N LEU A 20 16.88 -19.03 -2.00
CA LEU A 20 15.83 -18.84 -3.01
C LEU A 20 14.75 -19.91 -2.95
N LEU A 21 15.14 -21.11 -2.51
CA LEU A 21 14.25 -22.26 -2.34
C LEU A 21 13.69 -22.40 -0.92
N ASP A 22 13.92 -21.40 -0.05
CA ASP A 22 13.48 -21.42 1.34
C ASP A 22 11.93 -21.43 1.45
N PRO A 23 11.34 -22.49 2.00
CA PRO A 23 9.89 -22.63 2.16
C PRO A 23 9.24 -21.51 2.98
N ALA A 24 10.01 -20.86 3.88
CA ALA A 24 9.51 -19.76 4.70
C ALA A 24 9.03 -18.55 3.87
N GLN A 25 9.37 -18.50 2.58
CA GLN A 25 8.99 -17.44 1.66
C GLN A 25 7.64 -17.68 0.98
N GLY A 26 7.02 -18.85 1.20
CA GLY A 26 5.78 -19.27 0.52
C GLY A 26 6.02 -19.59 -0.96
N PRO A 27 4.99 -19.83 -1.78
CA PRO A 27 5.15 -19.98 -3.23
C PRO A 27 5.56 -18.66 -3.90
N THR A 28 6.22 -18.74 -5.05
CA THR A 28 6.41 -17.58 -5.92
C THR A 28 5.05 -17.00 -6.29
N GLN A 29 4.99 -15.68 -6.36
CA GLN A 29 3.73 -15.00 -6.63
C GLN A 29 3.60 -14.73 -8.13
N GLU A 30 2.39 -14.88 -8.64
CA GLU A 30 2.10 -14.52 -10.03
C GLU A 30 2.39 -13.03 -10.28
N PRO A 31 2.84 -12.68 -11.51
CA PRO A 31 2.97 -11.29 -11.96
C PRO A 31 1.65 -10.51 -11.79
N VAL A 32 1.74 -9.18 -11.73
CA VAL A 32 0.54 -8.34 -11.69
C VAL A 32 -0.06 -8.27 -13.10
N ARG A 33 -0.80 -9.32 -13.49
CA ARG A 33 -1.38 -9.50 -14.82
C ARG A 33 -2.78 -10.10 -14.71
N ALA A 34 -3.70 -9.58 -15.53
CA ALA A 34 -5.08 -10.05 -15.68
C ALA A 34 -5.47 -10.01 -17.17
N GLU A 35 -6.74 -10.25 -17.48
CA GLU A 35 -7.27 -10.09 -18.84
C GLU A 35 -7.01 -8.66 -19.35
N ILE A 36 -6.46 -8.53 -20.56
CA ILE A 36 -6.11 -7.22 -21.11
C ILE A 36 -7.36 -6.49 -21.57
N PHE A 37 -7.54 -5.26 -21.11
CA PHE A 37 -8.70 -4.44 -21.47
C PHE A 37 -8.38 -3.40 -22.53
N GLY A 38 -9.30 -3.22 -23.48
CA GLY A 38 -9.34 -2.04 -24.34
C GLY A 38 -10.06 -0.86 -23.67
N MET A 39 -10.28 0.23 -24.40
CA MET A 39 -10.92 1.45 -23.88
C MET A 39 -12.27 1.18 -23.17
N ALA A 40 -13.19 0.45 -23.80
CA ALA A 40 -14.50 0.15 -23.23
C ALA A 40 -14.40 -0.74 -21.98
N GLY A 41 -13.45 -1.68 -21.96
CA GLY A 41 -13.18 -2.53 -20.81
C GLY A 41 -12.70 -1.71 -19.60
N PHE A 42 -11.83 -0.73 -19.81
CA PHE A 42 -11.36 0.17 -18.75
C PHE A 42 -12.44 1.10 -18.21
N GLU A 43 -13.34 1.59 -19.07
CA GLU A 43 -14.49 2.39 -18.63
C GLU A 43 -15.42 1.54 -17.73
N GLN A 44 -15.79 0.33 -18.18
CA GLN A 44 -16.59 -0.59 -17.37
C GLN A 44 -15.88 -0.97 -16.06
N HIS A 45 -14.58 -1.25 -16.13
CA HIS A 45 -13.77 -1.62 -14.97
C HIS A 45 -13.72 -0.48 -13.94
N GLY A 46 -13.55 0.77 -14.39
CA GLY A 46 -13.58 1.95 -13.52
C GLY A 46 -14.91 2.09 -12.76
N HIS A 47 -16.04 1.93 -13.47
CA HIS A 47 -17.37 1.96 -12.83
C HIS A 47 -17.58 0.82 -11.83
N GLN A 48 -17.18 -0.40 -12.19
CA GLN A 48 -17.30 -1.56 -11.32
C GLN A 48 -16.46 -1.39 -10.05
N LEU A 49 -15.20 -0.97 -10.20
CA LEU A 49 -14.28 -0.79 -9.08
C LEU A 49 -14.76 0.32 -8.14
N ALA A 50 -15.32 1.41 -8.68
CA ALA A 50 -15.91 2.47 -7.88
C ALA A 50 -17.07 1.93 -7.02
N GLY A 51 -17.98 1.14 -7.60
CA GLY A 51 -19.10 0.55 -6.85
C GLY A 51 -18.67 -0.42 -5.74
N GLN A 52 -17.47 -0.99 -5.82
CA GLN A 52 -16.91 -1.91 -4.83
C GLN A 52 -16.10 -1.21 -3.73
N HIS A 53 -15.48 -0.07 -4.04
CA HIS A 53 -14.57 0.61 -3.12
C HIS A 53 -15.31 1.30 -1.97
N ARG A 54 -15.06 0.82 -0.74
CA ARG A 54 -15.40 1.56 0.48
C ARG A 54 -14.14 2.11 1.12
N SER A 55 -13.97 3.42 1.05
CA SER A 55 -12.81 4.12 1.59
C SER A 55 -13.17 5.07 2.73
N GLY A 56 -12.20 5.37 3.58
CA GLY A 56 -12.33 6.40 4.61
C GLY A 56 -10.98 6.89 5.12
N PRO A 57 -10.96 7.79 6.11
CA PRO A 57 -9.71 8.28 6.68
C PRO A 57 -8.89 7.14 7.29
N ALA A 58 -7.56 7.21 7.13
CA ALA A 58 -6.65 6.24 7.71
C ALA A 58 -6.77 6.21 9.25
N PRO A 59 -6.84 5.02 9.89
CA PRO A 59 -6.77 4.93 11.33
C PRO A 59 -5.42 5.45 11.85
N TRP A 60 -5.45 6.13 12.99
CA TRP A 60 -4.24 6.66 13.61
C TRP A 60 -3.25 5.52 13.88
N ARG A 61 -2.01 5.62 13.35
CA ARG A 61 -0.89 4.65 13.43
C ARG A 61 -0.92 3.42 12.52
N GLN A 62 -1.80 3.31 11.53
CA GLN A 62 -1.76 2.20 10.56
C GLN A 62 -1.39 2.71 9.17
N ALA A 63 -0.11 2.54 8.79
CA ALA A 63 0.36 2.74 7.42
C ALA A 63 1.05 1.46 6.92
N PRO A 64 0.30 0.38 6.63
CA PRO A 64 0.86 -0.91 6.18
C PRO A 64 1.62 -0.81 4.84
N PHE A 65 1.48 0.32 4.16
CA PHE A 65 2.06 0.57 2.84
C PHE A 65 3.59 0.63 2.83
N VAL A 66 4.21 1.36 3.78
CA VAL A 66 5.67 1.53 3.82
C VAL A 66 6.41 0.20 4.10
N PRO A 67 5.99 -0.64 5.07
CA PRO A 67 6.58 -1.96 5.27
C PRO A 67 6.47 -2.87 4.05
N ARG A 68 5.35 -2.82 3.30
CA ARG A 68 5.17 -3.59 2.07
C ARG A 68 6.21 -3.23 1.01
N VAL A 69 6.42 -1.93 0.79
CA VAL A 69 7.39 -1.43 -0.20
C VAL A 69 8.81 -1.81 0.19
N ALA A 70 9.17 -1.67 1.47
CA ALA A 70 10.47 -2.09 1.97
C ALA A 70 10.68 -3.61 1.83
N ALA A 71 9.67 -4.42 2.12
CA ALA A 71 9.71 -5.86 1.89
C ALA A 71 9.88 -6.17 0.39
N ASN A 72 9.17 -5.46 -0.48
CA ASN A 72 9.27 -5.63 -1.91
C ASN A 72 10.69 -5.33 -2.42
N ALA A 73 11.27 -4.22 -1.99
CA ALA A 73 12.62 -3.81 -2.37
C ALA A 73 13.67 -4.86 -1.96
N ARG A 74 13.55 -5.45 -0.76
CA ARG A 74 14.49 -6.48 -0.28
C ARG A 74 14.47 -7.74 -1.16
N VAL A 75 13.27 -8.23 -1.49
CA VAL A 75 13.12 -9.42 -2.34
C VAL A 75 13.65 -9.14 -3.74
N LEU A 76 13.29 -7.99 -4.33
CA LEU A 76 13.74 -7.60 -5.67
C LEU A 76 15.27 -7.53 -5.74
N ARG A 77 15.92 -6.84 -4.80
CA ARG A 77 17.39 -6.77 -4.71
C ARG A 77 18.06 -8.13 -4.62
N ARG A 78 17.56 -9.01 -3.76
CA ARG A 78 18.10 -10.36 -3.60
C ARG A 78 18.02 -11.14 -4.91
N SER A 79 16.85 -11.14 -5.55
CA SER A 79 16.63 -11.87 -6.80
C SER A 79 17.49 -11.31 -7.93
N LEU A 80 17.61 -9.98 -8.03
CA LEU A 80 18.49 -9.30 -8.97
C LEU A 80 19.96 -9.68 -8.77
N HIS A 81 20.46 -9.66 -7.54
CA HIS A 81 21.84 -10.05 -7.24
C HIS A 81 22.13 -11.49 -7.63
N TYR A 82 21.18 -12.40 -7.41
CA TYR A 82 21.33 -13.78 -7.84
C TYR A 82 21.39 -13.91 -9.36
N VAL A 83 20.43 -13.32 -10.08
CA VAL A 83 20.41 -13.33 -11.55
C VAL A 83 21.69 -12.73 -12.14
N ALA A 84 22.16 -11.62 -11.58
CA ALA A 84 23.43 -11.00 -11.96
C ALA A 84 24.63 -11.93 -11.72
N GLY A 85 24.67 -12.65 -10.60
CA GLY A 85 25.72 -13.64 -10.33
C GLY A 85 25.76 -14.75 -11.37
N GLN A 86 24.58 -15.21 -11.80
CA GLN A 86 24.48 -16.27 -12.80
C GLN A 86 24.87 -15.82 -14.21
N ALA A 87 24.63 -14.55 -14.57
CA ALA A 87 25.11 -13.98 -15.82
C ALA A 87 26.64 -14.12 -16.01
N HIS A 88 27.39 -14.03 -14.91
CA HIS A 88 28.86 -14.17 -14.91
C HIS A 88 29.32 -15.64 -14.97
N SER A 89 28.44 -16.61 -14.74
CA SER A 89 28.76 -18.04 -14.75
C SER A 89 28.82 -18.65 -16.16
N GLY A 90 28.46 -17.89 -17.20
CA GLY A 90 28.48 -18.34 -18.59
C GLY A 90 27.25 -19.15 -19.03
N GLN A 91 26.28 -19.38 -18.14
CA GLN A 91 24.99 -19.96 -18.53
C GLN A 91 24.14 -18.91 -19.28
N PRO A 92 23.42 -19.29 -20.35
CA PRO A 92 22.56 -18.37 -21.09
C PRO A 92 21.44 -17.86 -20.18
N LEU A 93 21.29 -16.54 -20.10
CA LEU A 93 20.20 -15.92 -19.39
C LEU A 93 18.88 -16.12 -20.18
N SER A 94 17.75 -16.25 -19.47
CA SER A 94 16.43 -16.11 -20.11
C SER A 94 16.23 -14.65 -20.52
N ALA A 95 15.47 -14.39 -21.58
CA ALA A 95 15.27 -13.02 -22.07
C ALA A 95 14.74 -12.03 -21.02
N ALA A 96 13.85 -12.49 -20.12
CA ALA A 96 13.37 -11.68 -19.00
C ALA A 96 14.48 -11.33 -17.98
N ALA A 97 15.39 -12.27 -17.71
CA ALA A 97 16.54 -12.09 -16.83
C ALA A 97 17.56 -11.11 -17.44
N ASP A 98 17.82 -11.23 -18.74
CA ASP A 98 18.66 -10.29 -19.49
C ASP A 98 18.12 -8.86 -19.42
N ALA A 99 16.84 -8.67 -19.76
CA ALA A 99 16.20 -7.36 -19.73
C ALA A 99 16.28 -6.71 -18.34
N LEU A 100 16.03 -7.51 -17.29
CA LEU A 100 16.09 -7.05 -15.92
C LEU A 100 17.54 -6.71 -15.48
N PHE A 101 18.52 -7.52 -15.89
CA PHE A 101 19.93 -7.27 -15.61
C PHE A 101 20.41 -5.96 -16.25
N VAL A 102 20.05 -5.71 -17.50
CA VAL A 102 20.40 -4.47 -18.22
C VAL A 102 19.84 -3.23 -17.51
N GLU A 103 18.64 -3.31 -16.94
CA GLU A 103 17.98 -2.18 -16.27
C GLU A 103 18.23 -2.11 -14.75
N PHE A 104 19.14 -2.91 -14.21
CA PHE A 104 19.37 -3.04 -12.77
C PHE A 104 19.54 -1.70 -12.04
N GLN A 105 20.40 -0.81 -12.56
CA GLN A 105 20.66 0.49 -11.92
C GLN A 105 19.40 1.38 -11.91
N ARG A 106 18.61 1.37 -12.98
CA ARG A 106 17.37 2.13 -13.06
C ARG A 106 16.34 1.63 -12.04
N VAL A 107 16.25 0.32 -11.85
CA VAL A 107 15.36 -0.28 -10.86
C VAL A 107 15.81 0.13 -9.44
N GLU A 108 17.11 0.14 -9.17
CA GLU A 108 17.66 0.62 -7.90
C GLU A 108 17.38 2.11 -7.63
N ASP A 109 17.53 2.95 -8.64
CA ASP A 109 17.22 4.38 -8.53
C ASP A 109 15.72 4.58 -8.27
N ASN A 110 14.84 3.88 -9.01
CA ASN A 110 13.39 3.93 -8.76
C ASN A 110 13.01 3.44 -7.37
N LEU A 111 13.68 2.40 -6.85
CA LEU A 111 13.48 1.93 -5.47
C LEU A 111 13.88 3.00 -4.45
N ARG A 112 15.01 3.69 -4.68
CA ARG A 112 15.50 4.76 -3.81
C ARG A 112 14.54 5.95 -3.84
N ASP A 113 14.18 6.43 -5.03
CA ASP A 113 13.24 7.53 -5.22
C ASP A 113 11.90 7.23 -4.55
N LEU A 114 11.39 6.01 -4.72
CA LEU A 114 10.17 5.58 -4.05
C LEU A 114 10.32 5.69 -2.53
N GLN A 115 11.39 5.16 -1.95
CA GLN A 115 11.62 5.20 -0.50
C GLN A 115 11.77 6.63 0.05
N GLU A 116 12.44 7.51 -0.68
CA GLU A 116 12.64 8.92 -0.28
C GLU A 116 11.33 9.70 -0.27
N HIS A 117 10.46 9.49 -1.28
CA HIS A 117 9.18 10.18 -1.39
C HIS A 117 8.07 9.51 -0.56
N MET A 118 8.30 8.30 -0.04
CA MET A 118 7.35 7.55 0.82
C MET A 118 7.40 7.95 2.30
N GLY A 119 7.11 9.22 2.60
CA GLY A 119 6.97 9.66 4.00
C GLY A 119 5.73 9.07 4.68
N PRO A 120 5.82 8.53 5.92
CA PRO A 120 4.65 8.03 6.67
C PRO A 120 3.52 9.06 6.81
N ARG A 121 3.88 10.34 6.86
CA ARG A 121 2.96 11.48 6.95
C ARG A 121 2.17 11.73 5.67
N PHE A 122 2.74 11.41 4.50
CA PHE A 122 2.07 11.58 3.21
C PHE A 122 0.93 10.57 3.10
N TYR A 123 1.23 9.27 3.31
CA TYR A 123 0.24 8.20 3.21
C TYR A 123 -0.82 8.22 4.31
N ALA A 124 -0.48 8.68 5.52
CA ALA A 124 -1.45 8.81 6.61
C ALA A 124 -2.60 9.80 6.31
N ARG A 125 -2.47 10.63 5.27
CA ARG A 125 -3.49 11.62 4.86
C ARG A 125 -4.37 11.14 3.71
N LEU A 126 -4.06 9.98 3.11
CA LEU A 126 -4.82 9.41 2.01
C LEU A 126 -5.99 8.58 2.53
N PRO A 127 -7.14 8.57 1.83
CA PRO A 127 -8.19 7.61 2.07
C PRO A 127 -7.69 6.18 1.92
N VAL A 128 -8.00 5.31 2.87
CA VAL A 128 -7.64 3.88 2.85
C VAL A 128 -8.88 3.02 2.62
N LEU A 129 -8.68 1.87 1.99
CA LEU A 129 -9.73 0.88 1.77
C LEU A 129 -10.10 0.16 3.06
N ARG A 130 -11.39 -0.13 3.23
CA ARG A 130 -11.94 -0.81 4.42
C ARG A 130 -12.13 -2.31 4.23
N ASP A 131 -12.25 -2.76 2.99
CA ASP A 131 -12.58 -4.15 2.67
C ASP A 131 -11.34 -4.90 2.16
N ALA A 132 -11.37 -6.23 2.25
CA ALA A 132 -10.32 -7.11 1.73
C ALA A 132 -10.31 -7.06 0.18
N PRO A 133 -9.19 -7.40 -0.49
CA PRO A 133 -7.91 -7.87 0.05
C PRO A 133 -6.92 -6.75 0.42
N LEU A 134 -7.23 -5.50 0.09
CA LEU A 134 -6.32 -4.34 0.24
C LEU A 134 -6.65 -3.48 1.46
N THR A 135 -7.24 -4.06 2.50
CA THR A 135 -7.65 -3.34 3.72
C THR A 135 -6.49 -2.55 4.33
N GLY A 136 -6.73 -1.28 4.63
CA GLY A 136 -5.73 -0.38 5.21
C GLY A 136 -4.71 0.17 4.22
N LEU A 137 -4.74 -0.25 2.94
CA LEU A 137 -3.92 0.36 1.89
C LEU A 137 -4.63 1.58 1.27
N PRO A 138 -3.87 2.56 0.77
CA PRO A 138 -4.44 3.74 0.10
C PRO A 138 -5.32 3.34 -1.09
N ARG A 139 -6.47 3.99 -1.23
CA ARG A 139 -7.38 3.78 -2.36
C ARG A 139 -6.70 3.96 -3.72
N VAL A 140 -5.84 4.97 -3.83
CA VAL A 140 -5.02 5.23 -5.03
C VAL A 140 -4.09 4.06 -5.40
N TYR A 141 -3.62 3.28 -4.43
CA TYR A 141 -2.82 2.10 -4.72
C TYR A 141 -3.66 0.99 -5.36
N SER A 142 -4.90 0.80 -4.91
CA SER A 142 -5.84 -0.12 -5.57
C SER A 142 -6.13 0.31 -7.00
N LEU A 143 -6.32 1.61 -7.24
CA LEU A 143 -6.51 2.16 -8.59
C LEU A 143 -5.31 1.88 -9.50
N ALA A 144 -4.10 2.12 -9.00
CA ALA A 144 -2.88 1.81 -9.74
C ALA A 144 -2.74 0.31 -10.04
N TRP A 145 -3.07 -0.55 -9.07
CA TRP A 145 -3.05 -2.00 -9.23
C TRP A 145 -4.05 -2.48 -10.29
N ALA A 146 -5.30 -2.04 -10.15
CA ALA A 146 -6.39 -2.36 -11.05
C ALA A 146 -6.09 -1.92 -12.49
N PHE A 147 -5.51 -0.74 -12.67
CA PHE A 147 -5.07 -0.27 -13.98
C PHE A 147 -3.97 -1.16 -14.57
N LEU A 148 -2.85 -1.33 -13.85
CA LEU A 148 -1.67 -2.01 -14.38
C LEU A 148 -1.87 -3.52 -14.60
N ALA A 149 -2.72 -4.18 -13.81
CA ALA A 149 -3.04 -5.59 -14.00
C ALA A 149 -3.71 -5.84 -15.36
N HIS A 150 -4.61 -4.94 -15.79
CA HIS A 150 -5.35 -5.05 -17.04
C HIS A 150 -4.64 -4.42 -18.25
N THR A 151 -3.43 -3.86 -18.05
CA THR A 151 -2.53 -3.46 -19.14
C THR A 151 -1.24 -4.30 -19.21
N ASP A 152 -1.09 -5.33 -18.36
CA ASP A 152 0.17 -6.05 -18.18
C ASP A 152 1.37 -5.10 -18.01
N ALA A 153 1.19 -4.13 -17.11
CA ALA A 153 2.11 -3.05 -16.81
C ALA A 153 2.44 -2.10 -17.98
N ALA A 154 1.84 -2.24 -19.16
CA ALA A 154 1.99 -1.25 -20.23
C ALA A 154 1.28 0.05 -19.83
N PHE A 155 2.01 1.16 -19.75
CA PHE A 155 1.42 2.43 -19.37
C PHE A 155 0.89 3.18 -20.60
N ASP A 156 -0.40 3.53 -20.54
CA ASP A 156 -1.10 4.32 -21.55
C ASP A 156 -1.92 5.40 -20.85
N GLU A 157 -1.60 6.65 -21.15
CA GLU A 157 -2.24 7.82 -20.54
C GLU A 157 -3.72 7.97 -20.92
N ALA A 158 -4.09 7.63 -22.15
CA ALA A 158 -5.47 7.74 -22.62
C ALA A 158 -6.36 6.69 -21.93
N LEU A 159 -5.85 5.46 -21.79
CA LEU A 159 -6.54 4.41 -21.02
C LEU A 159 -6.65 4.79 -19.54
N LEU A 160 -5.57 5.32 -18.94
CA LEU A 160 -5.61 5.78 -17.55
C LEU A 160 -6.65 6.87 -17.35
N THR A 161 -6.69 7.86 -18.26
CA THR A 161 -7.67 8.95 -18.22
C THR A 161 -9.10 8.42 -18.26
N ARG A 162 -9.40 7.51 -19.20
CA ARG A 162 -10.73 6.88 -19.32
C ARG A 162 -11.11 6.10 -18.07
N PHE A 163 -10.19 5.31 -17.53
CA PHE A 163 -10.40 4.55 -16.30
C PHE A 163 -10.70 5.46 -15.11
N LEU A 164 -9.92 6.53 -14.91
CA LEU A 164 -10.11 7.47 -13.82
C LEU A 164 -11.40 8.28 -13.95
N ASP A 165 -11.77 8.71 -15.16
CA ASP A 165 -13.03 9.42 -15.38
C ASP A 165 -14.24 8.51 -15.08
N ALA A 166 -14.20 7.25 -15.50
CA ALA A 166 -15.25 6.28 -15.21
C ALA A 166 -15.37 5.99 -13.71
N TYR A 167 -14.23 5.85 -13.02
CA TYR A 167 -14.21 5.67 -11.57
C TYR A 167 -14.80 6.89 -10.84
N GLN A 168 -14.39 8.10 -11.24
CA GLN A 168 -14.82 9.35 -10.62
C GLN A 168 -16.27 9.73 -10.87
N ALA A 169 -16.96 9.05 -11.81
CA ALA A 169 -18.40 9.21 -12.00
C ALA A 169 -19.21 8.82 -10.75
N GLN A 170 -18.68 7.94 -9.89
CA GLN A 170 -19.31 7.55 -8.62
C GLN A 170 -18.57 8.09 -7.39
N HIS A 171 -17.23 8.10 -7.43
CA HIS A 171 -16.41 8.53 -6.30
C HIS A 171 -15.33 9.54 -6.72
N GLU A 172 -15.52 10.80 -6.33
CA GLU A 172 -14.52 11.86 -6.53
C GLU A 172 -13.18 11.47 -5.87
N LEU A 173 -12.08 11.65 -6.61
CA LEU A 173 -10.73 11.50 -6.09
C LEU A 173 -10.26 12.86 -5.56
N ASP A 174 -9.72 12.86 -4.34
CA ASP A 174 -9.19 14.07 -3.74
C ASP A 174 -7.91 14.51 -4.48
N GLN A 175 -7.60 15.80 -4.43
CA GLN A 175 -6.40 16.35 -5.05
C GLN A 175 -5.14 15.63 -4.55
N ARG A 176 -5.05 15.31 -3.25
CA ARG A 176 -3.94 14.52 -2.70
C ARG A 176 -3.84 13.10 -3.24
N GLU A 177 -4.96 12.46 -3.57
CA GLU A 177 -4.96 11.11 -4.15
C GLU A 177 -4.45 11.13 -5.57
N LEU A 178 -4.92 12.11 -6.36
CA LEU A 178 -4.43 12.31 -7.72
C LEU A 178 -2.92 12.59 -7.75
N TRP A 179 -2.41 13.43 -6.85
CA TRP A 179 -0.95 13.66 -6.71
C TRP A 179 -0.19 12.45 -6.17
N ALA A 180 -0.85 11.51 -5.49
CA ALA A 180 -0.24 10.26 -5.04
C ALA A 180 -0.21 9.17 -6.13
N LEU A 181 -0.98 9.33 -7.21
CA LEU A 181 -1.09 8.35 -8.30
C LEU A 181 0.24 7.98 -8.96
N PRO A 182 1.15 8.93 -9.29
CA PRO A 182 2.44 8.58 -9.90
C PRO A 182 3.27 7.66 -9.01
N LEU A 183 3.28 7.96 -7.71
CA LEU A 183 4.02 7.18 -6.71
C LEU A 183 3.37 5.81 -6.48
N ALA A 184 2.04 5.74 -6.52
CA ALA A 184 1.29 4.50 -6.43
C ALA A 184 1.54 3.59 -7.65
N LEU A 185 1.51 4.13 -8.86
CA LEU A 185 1.85 3.39 -10.10
C LEU A 185 3.29 2.86 -10.03
N ARG A 186 4.25 3.70 -9.65
CA ARG A 186 5.65 3.29 -9.45
C ARG A 186 5.76 2.16 -8.42
N ALA A 187 5.04 2.24 -7.30
CA ALA A 187 5.04 1.19 -6.27
C ALA A 187 4.48 -0.15 -6.78
N VAL A 188 3.42 -0.13 -7.58
CA VAL A 188 2.85 -1.34 -8.18
C VAL A 188 3.78 -1.93 -9.24
N LEU A 189 4.37 -1.09 -10.11
CA LEU A 189 5.36 -1.54 -11.10
C LEU A 189 6.55 -2.23 -10.46
N LEU A 190 7.12 -1.63 -9.40
CA LEU A 190 8.21 -2.23 -8.64
C LEU A 190 7.79 -3.52 -7.91
N GLU A 191 6.53 -3.63 -7.49
CA GLU A 191 6.01 -4.89 -6.98
C GLU A 191 5.87 -5.96 -8.07
N SER A 192 5.46 -5.59 -9.28
CA SER A 192 5.40 -6.51 -10.43
C SER A 192 6.80 -7.00 -10.79
N LEU A 193 7.78 -6.10 -10.89
CA LEU A 193 9.18 -6.45 -11.11
C LEU A 193 9.72 -7.37 -10.03
N ARG A 194 9.38 -7.14 -8.76
CA ARG A 194 9.74 -8.05 -7.67
C ARG A 194 9.13 -9.44 -7.84
N ARG A 195 7.86 -9.55 -8.22
CA ARG A 195 7.17 -10.85 -8.46
C ARG A 195 7.88 -11.63 -9.56
N LEU A 196 8.12 -10.98 -10.69
CA LEU A 196 8.84 -11.54 -11.83
C LEU A 196 10.27 -11.94 -11.46
N ALA A 197 11.03 -11.06 -10.80
CA ALA A 197 12.40 -11.35 -10.40
C ALA A 197 12.50 -12.53 -9.42
N ASP A 198 11.61 -12.61 -8.42
CA ASP A 198 11.55 -13.72 -7.47
C ASP A 198 11.17 -15.04 -8.15
N ARG A 199 10.23 -15.01 -9.09
CA ARG A 199 9.86 -16.18 -9.90
C ARG A 199 11.04 -16.65 -10.75
N ILE A 200 11.64 -15.78 -11.54
CA ILE A 200 12.81 -16.09 -12.38
C ILE A 200 13.95 -16.65 -11.52
N ALA A 201 14.28 -16.01 -10.39
CA ALA A 201 15.35 -16.49 -9.52
C ALA A 201 15.06 -17.87 -8.91
N ALA A 202 13.81 -18.15 -8.53
CA ALA A 202 13.41 -19.45 -8.00
C ALA A 202 13.44 -20.55 -9.08
N GLU A 203 12.99 -20.24 -10.31
CA GLU A 203 13.07 -21.17 -11.45
C GLU A 203 14.52 -21.51 -11.80
N TRP A 204 15.39 -20.50 -11.83
CA TRP A 204 16.83 -20.70 -11.98
C TRP A 204 17.42 -21.56 -10.87
N ALA A 205 17.06 -21.29 -9.62
CA ALA A 205 17.53 -22.07 -8.48
C ALA A 205 17.07 -23.53 -8.56
N ALA A 206 15.84 -23.78 -9.06
CA ALA A 206 15.32 -25.12 -9.28
C ALA A 206 16.06 -25.86 -10.40
N ARG A 207 16.38 -25.19 -11.52
CA ARG A 207 17.19 -25.75 -12.61
C ARG A 207 18.58 -26.13 -12.11
N GLU A 208 19.26 -25.21 -11.44
CA GLU A 208 20.60 -25.46 -10.90
C GLU A 208 20.59 -26.61 -9.87
N LEU A 209 19.58 -26.66 -8.99
CA LEU A 209 19.43 -27.76 -8.04
C LEU A 209 19.24 -29.09 -8.77
N ALA A 210 18.41 -29.13 -9.82
CA ALA A 210 18.19 -30.34 -10.64
C ALA A 210 19.47 -30.79 -11.35
N THR A 211 20.23 -29.86 -11.94
CA THR A 211 21.54 -30.16 -12.54
C THR A 211 22.52 -30.71 -11.50
N LEU A 212 22.61 -30.10 -10.32
CA LEU A 212 23.46 -30.60 -9.24
C LEU A 212 23.04 -32.00 -8.75
N CYS A 213 21.74 -32.31 -8.77
CA CYS A 213 21.22 -33.63 -8.45
C CYS A 213 21.58 -34.66 -9.53
N ALA A 214 21.44 -34.30 -10.81
CA ALA A 214 21.78 -35.18 -11.93
C ALA A 214 23.27 -35.61 -11.89
N HIS A 215 24.16 -34.69 -11.53
CA HIS A 215 25.59 -34.97 -11.37
C HIS A 215 25.94 -35.78 -10.11
N ARG A 216 24.96 -36.12 -9.26
CA ARG A 216 25.13 -36.82 -7.98
C ARG A 216 24.24 -38.05 -7.84
N LEU A 217 23.78 -38.63 -8.96
CA LEU A 217 22.92 -39.81 -8.95
C LEU A 217 23.61 -41.08 -8.42
N ASP A 218 24.93 -41.06 -8.35
CA ASP A 218 25.76 -42.09 -7.72
C ASP A 218 25.69 -42.06 -6.18
N THR A 219 25.41 -40.88 -5.61
CA THR A 219 25.41 -40.63 -4.17
C THR A 219 24.02 -40.36 -3.59
N LEU A 220 23.09 -39.87 -4.40
CA LEU A 220 21.72 -39.55 -3.99
C LEU A 220 20.76 -40.72 -4.25
N ALA A 221 19.95 -41.05 -3.24
CA ALA A 221 18.84 -41.99 -3.41
C ALA A 221 17.61 -41.29 -4.01
N LEU A 222 16.69 -42.08 -4.58
CA LEU A 222 15.42 -41.56 -5.11
C LEU A 222 14.63 -40.74 -4.06
N GLN A 223 14.66 -41.18 -2.79
CA GLN A 223 13.96 -40.49 -1.70
C GLN A 223 14.55 -39.10 -1.38
N ASP A 224 15.85 -38.90 -1.61
CA ASP A 224 16.48 -37.58 -1.47
C ASP A 224 16.03 -36.65 -2.60
N LEU A 225 15.99 -37.14 -3.84
CA LEU A 225 15.49 -36.39 -4.99
C LEU A 225 14.02 -35.99 -4.81
N GLN A 226 13.19 -36.90 -4.30
CA GLN A 226 11.79 -36.60 -3.96
C GLN A 226 11.67 -35.54 -2.86
N SER A 227 12.57 -35.57 -1.87
CA SER A 227 12.60 -34.56 -0.81
C SER A 227 13.00 -33.17 -1.36
N LEU A 228 14.00 -33.12 -2.24
CA LEU A 228 14.45 -31.88 -2.90
C LEU A 228 13.37 -31.33 -3.85
N HIS A 229 12.70 -32.20 -4.59
CA HIS A 229 11.54 -31.85 -5.41
C HIS A 229 10.39 -31.29 -4.57
N ALA A 230 10.09 -31.89 -3.40
CA ALA A 230 9.09 -31.37 -2.49
C ALA A 230 9.46 -29.96 -1.98
N THR A 231 10.74 -29.68 -1.72
CA THR A 231 11.20 -28.32 -1.37
C THR A 231 11.00 -27.34 -2.53
N ALA A 232 11.36 -27.72 -3.76
CA ALA A 232 11.07 -26.91 -4.95
C ALA A 232 9.56 -26.67 -5.13
N GLY A 233 8.73 -27.66 -4.82
CA GLY A 233 7.27 -27.56 -4.84
C GLY A 233 6.68 -26.55 -3.87
N GLN A 234 7.29 -26.36 -2.70
CA GLN A 234 6.86 -25.36 -1.72
C GLN A 234 7.05 -23.92 -2.22
N ARG A 235 7.97 -23.70 -3.16
CA ARG A 235 8.15 -22.45 -3.89
C ARG A 235 7.35 -22.36 -5.18
N GLY A 236 6.66 -23.43 -5.60
CA GLY A 236 5.91 -23.49 -6.85
C GLY A 236 6.74 -23.82 -8.10
N VAL A 237 7.98 -24.29 -7.95
CA VAL A 237 8.92 -24.56 -9.06
C VAL A 237 9.27 -26.05 -9.22
N ALA A 238 8.43 -26.93 -8.69
CA ALA A 238 8.56 -28.39 -8.79
C ALA A 238 8.60 -28.89 -10.25
N ALA A 239 7.76 -28.33 -11.12
CA ALA A 239 7.73 -28.66 -12.54
C ALA A 239 9.06 -28.34 -13.24
N VAL A 240 9.62 -27.16 -12.97
CA VAL A 240 10.92 -26.72 -13.53
C VAL A 240 12.04 -27.66 -13.09
N PHE A 241 12.04 -28.07 -11.82
CA PHE A 241 12.99 -29.06 -11.30
C PHE A 241 12.90 -30.39 -12.07
N LEU A 242 11.70 -30.95 -12.26
CA LEU A 242 11.52 -32.24 -12.97
C LEU A 242 11.92 -32.14 -14.44
N THR A 243 11.51 -31.06 -15.12
CA THR A 243 11.84 -30.83 -16.52
C THR A 243 13.34 -30.74 -16.74
N GLN A 244 14.05 -30.01 -15.87
CA GLN A 244 15.50 -29.92 -15.95
C GLN A 244 16.16 -31.27 -15.63
N LEU A 245 15.72 -31.96 -14.57
CA LEU A 245 16.27 -33.26 -14.22
C LEU A 245 16.10 -34.29 -15.35
N ALA A 246 14.94 -34.29 -16.01
CA ALA A 246 14.68 -35.12 -17.19
C ALA A 246 15.61 -34.78 -18.35
N HIS A 247 15.83 -33.49 -18.61
CA HIS A 247 16.71 -33.02 -19.67
C HIS A 247 18.17 -33.46 -19.45
N GLU A 248 18.71 -33.27 -18.24
CA GLU A 248 20.07 -33.67 -17.87
C GLU A 248 20.26 -35.19 -17.99
N LEU A 249 19.26 -35.97 -17.54
CA LEU A 249 19.26 -37.42 -17.64
C LEU A 249 19.21 -37.91 -19.10
N ALA A 250 18.36 -37.32 -19.93
CA ALA A 250 18.28 -37.65 -21.35
C ALA A 250 19.60 -37.34 -22.07
N GLY A 251 20.23 -36.21 -21.75
CA GLY A 251 21.57 -35.84 -22.25
C GLY A 251 22.64 -36.84 -21.83
N ALA A 252 22.66 -37.23 -20.55
CA ALA A 252 23.59 -38.22 -20.01
C ALA A 252 23.41 -39.60 -20.67
N LEU A 253 22.17 -40.07 -20.84
CA LEU A 253 21.89 -41.35 -21.50
C LEU A 253 22.31 -41.35 -22.98
N THR A 254 22.09 -40.23 -23.69
CA THR A 254 22.51 -40.10 -25.09
C THR A 254 24.03 -40.06 -25.24
N ALA A 255 24.74 -39.55 -24.23
CA ALA A 255 26.20 -39.48 -24.21
C ALA A 255 26.87 -40.82 -23.86
N LEU A 256 26.12 -41.79 -23.31
CA LEU A 256 26.62 -43.14 -23.06
C LEU A 256 26.60 -43.93 -24.37
N SER A 257 27.78 -44.42 -24.81
CA SER A 257 27.87 -45.33 -25.95
C SER A 257 27.11 -46.63 -25.65
N PRO A 258 26.30 -47.18 -26.58
CA PRO A 258 25.46 -48.35 -26.34
C PRO A 258 26.23 -49.66 -26.05
N GLU A 259 27.57 -49.64 -26.13
CA GLU A 259 28.41 -50.84 -26.08
C GLU A 259 29.13 -51.07 -24.73
N THR A 260 29.12 -50.14 -23.77
CA THR A 260 30.05 -50.24 -22.61
C THR A 260 29.54 -49.91 -21.21
N VAL A 261 28.27 -49.55 -20.99
CA VAL A 261 27.83 -49.16 -19.63
C VAL A 261 26.47 -49.77 -19.27
N GLU A 262 26.43 -50.52 -18.16
CA GLU A 262 25.18 -50.83 -17.45
C GLU A 262 24.56 -49.50 -17.00
N GLU A 263 23.37 -49.17 -17.49
CA GLU A 263 22.65 -47.97 -17.04
C GLU A 263 22.54 -47.98 -15.51
N PRO A 264 22.96 -46.91 -14.82
CA PRO A 264 22.93 -46.90 -13.36
C PRO A 264 21.48 -47.09 -12.90
N PRO A 265 21.18 -48.08 -12.04
CA PRO A 265 19.80 -48.45 -11.69
C PRO A 265 19.02 -47.30 -11.07
N THR A 266 19.70 -46.32 -10.48
CA THR A 266 19.12 -45.09 -9.94
C THR A 266 18.57 -44.18 -11.05
N ALA A 267 19.26 -44.02 -12.18
CA ALA A 267 18.81 -43.13 -13.27
C ALA A 267 17.50 -43.63 -13.90
N VAL A 268 17.39 -44.94 -14.13
CA VAL A 268 16.15 -45.57 -14.63
C VAL A 268 14.99 -45.38 -13.65
N GLN A 269 15.23 -45.58 -12.34
CA GLN A 269 14.22 -45.34 -11.31
C GLN A 269 13.76 -43.89 -11.26
N VAL A 270 14.68 -42.94 -11.44
CA VAL A 270 14.38 -41.50 -11.47
C VAL A 270 13.56 -41.14 -12.71
N LEU A 271 13.91 -41.65 -13.90
CA LEU A 271 13.12 -41.45 -15.12
C LEU A 271 11.70 -42.01 -15.00
N GLN A 272 11.56 -43.22 -14.44
CA GLN A 272 10.25 -43.80 -14.16
C GLN A 272 9.45 -43.00 -13.14
N TRP A 273 10.12 -42.37 -12.17
CA TRP A 273 9.46 -41.46 -11.23
C TRP A 273 9.01 -40.18 -11.94
N ILE A 274 9.87 -39.53 -12.72
CA ILE A 274 9.52 -38.35 -13.53
C ILE A 274 8.32 -38.66 -14.44
N GLN A 275 8.32 -39.79 -15.14
CA GLN A 275 7.22 -40.16 -16.04
C GLN A 275 5.89 -40.40 -15.30
N ARG A 276 5.94 -40.79 -14.02
CA ARG A 276 4.75 -40.93 -13.17
C ARG A 276 4.22 -39.57 -12.70
N GLU A 277 5.10 -38.66 -12.30
CA GLU A 277 4.72 -37.31 -11.83
C GLU A 277 4.29 -36.39 -12.97
N THR A 278 4.97 -36.50 -14.12
CA THR A 278 4.74 -35.68 -15.32
C THR A 278 4.62 -36.59 -16.55
N PRO A 279 3.42 -37.16 -16.80
CA PRO A 279 3.20 -38.09 -17.91
C PRO A 279 3.43 -37.47 -19.29
N ASP A 280 3.17 -36.17 -19.43
CA ASP A 280 3.37 -35.39 -20.66
C ASP A 280 4.41 -34.29 -20.43
N LEU A 281 5.69 -34.67 -20.50
CA LEU A 281 6.82 -33.75 -20.36
C LEU A 281 6.84 -32.69 -21.47
N ALA A 282 6.41 -33.05 -22.69
CA ALA A 282 6.42 -32.16 -23.84
C ALA A 282 5.38 -31.02 -23.68
N ALA A 283 4.17 -31.34 -23.23
CA ALA A 283 3.18 -30.30 -22.92
C ALA A 283 3.65 -29.38 -21.79
N LEU A 284 4.31 -29.93 -20.76
CA LEU A 284 4.87 -29.13 -19.67
C LEU A 284 5.97 -28.18 -20.14
N GLN A 285 6.87 -28.66 -21.00
CA GLN A 285 7.92 -27.83 -21.63
C GLN A 285 7.31 -26.72 -22.49
N ALA A 286 6.31 -27.03 -23.30
CA ALA A 286 5.62 -26.03 -24.12
C ALA A 286 4.94 -24.94 -23.26
N GLN A 287 4.29 -25.34 -22.15
CA GLN A 287 3.71 -24.40 -21.21
C GLN A 287 4.79 -23.52 -20.54
N HIS A 288 5.91 -24.11 -20.14
CA HIS A 288 7.01 -23.35 -19.53
C HIS A 288 7.57 -22.28 -20.48
N HIS A 289 7.76 -22.61 -21.77
CA HIS A 289 8.20 -21.63 -22.77
C HIS A 289 7.17 -20.51 -23.00
N ALA A 290 5.87 -20.83 -22.98
CA ALA A 290 4.81 -19.84 -23.08
C ALA A 290 4.82 -18.89 -21.87
N ASP A 291 5.00 -19.44 -20.67
CA ASP A 291 5.12 -18.67 -19.43
C ASP A 291 6.36 -17.76 -19.43
N GLU A 292 7.54 -18.27 -19.82
CA GLU A 292 8.78 -17.47 -19.92
C GLU A 292 8.64 -16.32 -20.93
N ALA A 293 7.98 -16.55 -22.07
CA ALA A 293 7.71 -15.52 -23.07
C ALA A 293 6.77 -14.44 -22.52
N ALA A 294 5.72 -14.84 -21.78
CA ALA A 294 4.79 -13.92 -21.17
C ALA A 294 5.45 -13.10 -20.04
N ASP A 295 6.27 -13.73 -19.21
CA ASP A 295 7.03 -13.06 -18.15
C ASP A 295 8.06 -12.07 -18.72
N HIS A 296 8.70 -12.39 -19.85
CA HIS A 296 9.56 -11.46 -20.56
C HIS A 296 8.79 -10.22 -21.05
N LEU A 297 7.60 -10.39 -21.63
CA LEU A 297 6.79 -9.26 -22.08
C LEU A 297 6.37 -8.37 -20.88
N SER A 298 5.87 -8.96 -19.81
CA SER A 298 5.50 -8.25 -18.58
C SER A 298 6.70 -7.48 -17.98
N MET A 299 7.90 -8.08 -18.03
CA MET A 299 9.15 -7.44 -17.59
C MET A 299 9.47 -6.19 -18.42
N VAL A 300 9.47 -6.32 -19.74
CA VAL A 300 9.76 -5.20 -20.65
C VAL A 300 8.74 -4.08 -20.50
N ASN A 301 7.45 -4.43 -20.40
CA ASN A 301 6.37 -3.46 -20.19
C ASN A 301 6.55 -2.70 -18.88
N ALA A 302 6.84 -3.39 -17.77
CA ALA A 302 7.03 -2.75 -16.48
C ALA A 302 8.26 -1.80 -16.46
N LEU A 303 9.37 -2.22 -17.07
CA LEU A 303 10.58 -1.39 -17.19
C LEU A 303 10.34 -0.17 -18.08
N GLN A 304 9.62 -0.33 -19.18
CA GLN A 304 9.22 0.78 -20.06
C GLN A 304 8.25 1.73 -19.36
N ALA A 305 7.26 1.22 -18.62
CA ALA A 305 6.33 2.04 -17.87
C ALA A 305 7.03 2.88 -16.82
N LEU A 306 8.00 2.34 -16.07
CA LEU A 306 8.80 3.15 -15.14
C LEU A 306 9.45 4.34 -15.84
N ARG A 307 10.06 4.13 -17.03
CA ARG A 307 10.62 5.23 -17.83
C ARG A 307 9.56 6.22 -18.28
N GLN A 308 8.39 5.75 -18.67
CA GLN A 308 7.28 6.61 -19.08
C GLN A 308 6.80 7.48 -17.92
N LEU A 309 6.65 6.92 -16.71
CA LEU A 309 6.26 7.70 -15.52
C LEU A 309 7.23 8.84 -15.21
N ASP A 310 8.51 8.74 -15.58
CA ASP A 310 9.50 9.79 -15.35
C ASP A 310 9.37 10.96 -16.34
N ILE A 311 8.84 10.72 -17.55
CA ILE A 311 8.70 11.73 -18.62
C ILE A 311 7.27 12.25 -18.80
N THR A 312 6.27 11.63 -18.15
CA THR A 312 4.87 12.07 -18.22
C THR A 312 4.69 13.47 -17.63
N ASP A 313 3.94 14.33 -18.33
CA ASP A 313 3.46 15.61 -17.81
C ASP A 313 2.35 15.39 -16.76
N TRP A 314 2.77 15.00 -15.55
CA TRP A 314 1.85 14.78 -14.43
C TRP A 314 0.99 15.99 -14.10
N PRO A 315 1.52 17.23 -14.01
CA PRO A 315 0.67 18.40 -13.78
C PRO A 315 -0.47 18.52 -14.81
N GLY A 316 -0.17 18.34 -16.10
CA GLY A 316 -1.19 18.37 -17.15
C GLY A 316 -2.19 17.22 -17.05
N LEU A 317 -1.72 15.98 -16.84
CA LEU A 317 -2.57 14.78 -16.71
C LEU A 317 -3.51 14.91 -15.52
N LEU A 318 -2.97 15.24 -14.34
CA LEU A 318 -3.76 15.39 -13.12
C LEU A 318 -4.74 16.56 -13.22
N ALA A 319 -4.39 17.66 -13.91
CA ALA A 319 -5.32 18.75 -14.19
C ALA A 319 -6.49 18.30 -15.08
N ARG A 320 -6.24 17.42 -16.07
CA ARG A 320 -7.28 16.84 -16.91
C ARG A 320 -8.17 15.86 -16.15
N ASN A 321 -7.66 15.15 -15.14
CA ASN A 321 -8.46 14.16 -14.39
C ASN A 321 -9.07 14.69 -13.09
N SER A 322 -8.62 15.84 -12.58
CA SER A 322 -9.18 16.45 -11.37
C SER A 322 -10.50 17.16 -11.67
N VAL A 323 -11.59 16.64 -11.09
CA VAL A 323 -12.94 17.24 -11.22
C VAL A 323 -12.92 18.69 -10.72
N VAL A 324 -12.26 18.94 -9.57
CA VAL A 324 -12.14 20.27 -8.97
C VAL A 324 -11.34 21.20 -9.86
N MET A 325 -10.19 20.77 -10.38
CA MET A 325 -9.38 21.61 -11.27
C MET A 325 -10.16 22.00 -12.52
N ARG A 326 -10.83 21.03 -13.18
CA ARG A 326 -11.63 21.32 -14.39
C ARG A 326 -12.74 22.32 -14.11
N LEU A 327 -13.41 22.23 -12.96
CA LEU A 327 -14.43 23.20 -12.55
C LEU A 327 -13.82 24.59 -12.32
N MET A 328 -12.74 24.69 -11.55
CA MET A 328 -12.10 25.96 -11.24
C MET A 328 -11.51 26.65 -12.47
N LEU A 329 -11.00 25.88 -13.45
CA LEU A 329 -10.51 26.41 -14.73
C LEU A 329 -11.59 27.06 -15.60
N SER A 330 -12.88 26.90 -15.27
CA SER A 330 -13.96 27.66 -15.92
C SER A 330 -14.00 29.14 -15.52
N ASP A 331 -13.38 29.51 -14.39
CA ASP A 331 -13.24 30.90 -13.98
C ASP A 331 -11.96 31.53 -14.57
N ARG A 332 -12.11 32.76 -15.08
CA ARG A 332 -11.03 33.47 -15.78
C ARG A 332 -9.88 33.88 -14.87
N TRP A 333 -10.15 34.17 -13.59
CA TRP A 333 -9.13 34.64 -12.66
C TRP A 333 -8.30 33.46 -12.19
N PHE A 334 -8.96 32.38 -11.79
CA PHE A 334 -8.27 31.13 -11.47
C PHE A 334 -7.47 30.58 -12.67
N ALA A 335 -8.03 30.63 -13.87
CA ALA A 335 -7.33 30.23 -15.09
C ALA A 335 -6.11 31.11 -15.44
N ALA A 336 -6.04 32.33 -14.89
CA ALA A 336 -4.90 33.24 -15.05
C ALA A 336 -3.84 33.10 -13.94
N GLU A 337 -4.16 32.45 -12.80
CA GLU A 337 -3.21 32.17 -11.73
C GLU A 337 -2.06 31.27 -12.21
N ASP A 338 -0.88 31.38 -11.58
CA ASP A 338 0.21 30.44 -11.81
C ASP A 338 -0.01 29.10 -11.08
N GLY A 339 0.70 28.05 -11.50
CA GLY A 339 0.54 26.69 -10.97
C GLY A 339 0.58 26.59 -9.44
N PRO A 340 1.60 27.17 -8.76
CA PRO A 340 1.70 27.14 -7.30
C PRO A 340 0.50 27.78 -6.57
N THR A 341 -0.06 28.86 -7.14
CA THR A 341 -1.25 29.52 -6.57
C THR A 341 -2.48 28.64 -6.75
N ARG A 342 -2.67 28.05 -7.93
CA ARG A 342 -3.77 27.09 -8.17
C ARG A 342 -3.71 25.92 -7.20
N ASP A 343 -2.53 25.34 -6.96
CA ASP A 343 -2.36 24.24 -6.02
C ASP A 343 -2.70 24.63 -4.57
N THR A 344 -2.39 25.88 -4.20
CA THR A 344 -2.75 26.43 -2.88
C THR A 344 -4.27 26.57 -2.75
N THR A 345 -4.94 27.10 -3.78
CA THR A 345 -6.40 27.20 -3.86
C THR A 345 -7.06 25.83 -3.77
N LEU A 346 -6.60 24.84 -4.55
CA LEU A 346 -7.14 23.48 -4.52
C LEU A 346 -6.96 22.79 -3.16
N ARG A 347 -5.81 22.98 -2.50
CA ARG A 347 -5.58 22.46 -1.15
C ARG A 347 -6.52 23.08 -0.12
N ARG A 348 -6.90 24.34 -0.29
CA ARG A 348 -7.87 25.02 0.58
C ARG A 348 -9.29 24.51 0.35
N ILE A 349 -9.67 24.29 -0.90
CA ILE A 349 -10.93 23.63 -1.27
C ILE A 349 -11.02 22.25 -0.63
N GLU A 350 -9.95 21.45 -0.72
CA GLU A 350 -9.87 20.12 -0.11
C GLU A 350 -10.00 20.18 1.43
N ASN A 351 -9.35 21.15 2.08
CA ASN A 351 -9.49 21.35 3.52
C ASN A 351 -10.93 21.72 3.92
N LEU A 352 -11.61 22.56 3.14
CA LEU A 352 -13.01 22.91 3.37
C LEU A 352 -13.93 21.70 3.17
N SER A 353 -13.72 20.93 2.10
CA SER A 353 -14.43 19.65 1.83
C SER A 353 -14.34 18.71 3.04
N SER A 354 -13.13 18.52 3.58
CA SER A 354 -12.92 17.67 4.76
C SER A 354 -13.64 18.17 6.04
N ARG A 355 -13.90 19.47 6.15
CA ARG A 355 -14.56 20.10 7.31
C ARG A 355 -16.08 20.15 7.17
N SER A 356 -16.61 20.34 5.96
CA SER A 356 -18.04 20.42 5.69
C SER A 356 -18.70 19.06 5.47
N GLY A 357 -17.93 18.06 5.01
CA GLY A 357 -18.47 16.79 4.54
C GLY A 357 -19.06 16.87 3.12
N HIS A 358 -18.92 18.02 2.44
CA HIS A 358 -19.24 18.17 1.02
C HIS A 358 -18.09 17.68 0.14
N SER A 359 -18.39 17.24 -1.08
CA SER A 359 -17.36 16.87 -2.05
C SER A 359 -16.53 18.08 -2.49
N GLY A 360 -15.30 17.86 -2.96
CA GLY A 360 -14.45 18.94 -3.49
C GLY A 360 -15.16 19.72 -4.60
N ALA A 361 -15.84 19.02 -5.52
CA ALA A 361 -16.62 19.61 -6.58
C ALA A 361 -17.81 20.47 -6.08
N GLN A 362 -18.44 20.09 -4.96
CA GLN A 362 -19.50 20.89 -4.34
C GLN A 362 -18.93 22.17 -3.74
N VAL A 363 -17.81 22.09 -3.01
CA VAL A 363 -17.12 23.26 -2.45
C VAL A 363 -16.63 24.20 -3.54
N ALA A 364 -16.07 23.67 -4.63
CA ALA A 364 -15.63 24.46 -5.77
C ALA A 364 -16.79 25.19 -6.45
N ARG A 365 -17.96 24.55 -6.61
CA ARG A 365 -19.15 25.20 -7.16
C ARG A 365 -19.67 26.34 -6.28
N ALA A 366 -19.69 26.14 -4.96
CA ALA A 366 -20.06 27.21 -4.03
C ALA A 366 -19.07 28.39 -4.11
N LEU A 367 -17.77 28.10 -4.12
CA LEU A 367 -16.72 29.11 -4.28
C LEU A 367 -16.88 29.91 -5.59
N LEU A 368 -17.10 29.22 -6.71
CA LEU A 368 -17.34 29.86 -8.01
C LEU A 368 -18.60 30.73 -8.01
N ALA A 369 -19.67 30.29 -7.34
CA ALA A 369 -20.89 31.08 -7.19
C ALA A 369 -20.65 32.37 -6.39
N CYS A 370 -19.86 32.31 -5.30
CA CYS A 370 -19.46 33.50 -4.56
C CYS A 370 -18.59 34.45 -5.40
N MET A 371 -17.61 33.91 -6.13
CA MET A 371 -16.71 34.70 -6.99
C MET A 371 -17.46 35.41 -8.12
N ALA A 372 -18.46 34.76 -8.72
CA ALA A 372 -19.26 35.33 -9.81
C ALA A 372 -20.08 36.56 -9.38
N GLY A 373 -20.45 36.67 -8.10
CA GLY A 373 -21.17 37.82 -7.56
C GLY A 373 -20.28 38.99 -7.12
N GLY A 374 -18.95 38.80 -7.12
CA GLY A 374 -17.98 39.77 -6.60
C GLY A 374 -17.32 40.64 -7.67
N SER A 375 -16.87 41.83 -7.28
CA SER A 375 -16.02 42.71 -8.10
C SER A 375 -14.70 43.01 -7.38
N GLY A 376 -13.62 43.23 -8.14
CA GLY A 376 -12.29 43.46 -7.57
C GLY A 376 -11.79 42.22 -6.83
N ASP A 377 -11.32 42.38 -5.59
CA ASP A 377 -10.80 41.28 -4.77
C ASP A 377 -11.84 40.18 -4.52
N ALA A 378 -13.14 40.52 -4.47
CA ALA A 378 -14.20 39.54 -4.28
C ALA A 378 -14.40 38.60 -5.49
N ALA A 379 -13.78 38.89 -6.63
CA ALA A 379 -13.75 37.99 -7.78
C ALA A 379 -12.60 36.95 -7.70
N LEU A 380 -11.69 37.09 -6.72
CA LEU A 380 -10.56 36.17 -6.52
C LEU A 380 -10.90 35.08 -5.51
N ALA A 381 -10.40 33.87 -5.73
CA ALA A 381 -10.60 32.75 -4.82
C ALA A 381 -10.05 33.03 -3.41
N ASP A 382 -8.94 33.76 -3.32
CA ASP A 382 -8.28 34.04 -2.05
C ASP A 382 -9.13 34.86 -1.07
N HIS A 383 -9.96 35.77 -1.59
CA HIS A 383 -10.90 36.55 -0.79
C HIS A 383 -11.88 35.67 -0.01
N TRP A 384 -12.33 34.57 -0.61
CA TRP A 384 -13.29 33.65 -0.01
C TRP A 384 -12.62 32.51 0.77
N LEU A 385 -11.40 32.11 0.39
CA LEU A 385 -10.69 31.02 1.06
C LEU A 385 -9.87 31.48 2.28
N GLN A 386 -9.42 32.75 2.29
CA GLN A 386 -8.60 33.32 3.36
C GLN A 386 -9.09 34.68 3.84
N GLY A 387 -9.67 35.46 2.93
CA GLY A 387 -10.04 36.84 3.18
C GLY A 387 -11.40 37.05 3.86
N PRO A 388 -11.94 38.28 3.77
CA PRO A 388 -13.18 38.69 4.43
C PRO A 388 -14.41 37.84 4.07
N GLY A 389 -14.47 37.30 2.84
CA GLY A 389 -15.59 36.49 2.35
C GLY A 389 -15.65 35.09 2.96
N ARG A 390 -14.61 34.64 3.67
CA ARG A 390 -14.52 33.27 4.19
C ARG A 390 -15.67 32.87 5.11
N SER A 391 -16.12 33.78 5.97
CA SER A 391 -17.22 33.48 6.90
C SER A 391 -18.54 33.19 6.17
N ALA A 392 -18.81 33.91 5.08
CA ALA A 392 -19.98 33.70 4.24
C ALA A 392 -19.90 32.35 3.49
N LEU A 393 -18.73 32.02 2.92
CA LEU A 393 -18.51 30.72 2.29
C LEU A 393 -18.62 29.56 3.29
N GLU A 394 -18.03 29.69 4.49
CA GLU A 394 -18.17 28.67 5.55
C GLU A 394 -19.63 28.51 5.98
N SER A 395 -20.41 29.59 6.06
CA SER A 395 -21.85 29.54 6.35
C SER A 395 -22.65 28.84 5.24
N GLU A 396 -22.34 29.11 3.97
CA GLU A 396 -23.00 28.47 2.82
C GLU A 396 -22.72 26.95 2.80
N LEU A 397 -21.50 26.56 3.16
CA LEU A 397 -21.09 25.15 3.29
C LEU A 397 -21.53 24.48 4.60
N GLY A 398 -22.32 25.18 5.43
CA GLY A 398 -22.80 24.65 6.72
C GLY A 398 -21.69 24.42 7.77
N ILE A 399 -20.49 24.97 7.56
CA ILE A 399 -19.37 24.88 8.50
C ILE A 399 -19.62 25.88 9.62
N GLN A 400 -20.12 25.40 10.75
CA GLN A 400 -20.27 26.20 11.97
C GLN A 400 -18.88 26.62 12.49
N PRO A 401 -18.67 27.91 12.84
CA PRO A 401 -17.38 28.37 13.37
C PRO A 401 -17.06 27.69 14.71
N LEU A 402 -15.79 27.34 14.94
CA LEU A 402 -15.31 26.71 16.19
C LEU A 402 -15.76 27.47 17.46
N MET A 403 -15.91 28.79 17.36
CA MET A 403 -16.38 29.64 18.46
C MET A 403 -17.87 29.45 18.78
N SER A 404 -18.72 29.00 17.85
CA SER A 404 -20.14 28.71 18.16
C SER A 404 -20.31 27.40 18.91
N ARG A 405 -19.42 26.40 18.74
CA ARG A 405 -19.39 25.19 19.58
C ARG A 405 -18.90 25.49 21.00
N ALA A 406 -17.91 26.37 21.15
CA ALA A 406 -17.45 26.84 22.45
C ALA A 406 -18.50 27.72 23.14
N ALA A 407 -19.18 28.61 22.41
CA ALA A 407 -20.27 29.45 22.92
C ALA A 407 -21.52 28.64 23.28
N ALA A 408 -21.88 27.59 22.51
CA ALA A 408 -22.95 26.68 22.86
C ALA A 408 -22.61 25.83 24.10
N ALA A 409 -21.36 25.38 24.23
CA ALA A 409 -20.87 24.72 25.44
C ALA A 409 -20.85 25.67 26.66
N TRP A 410 -20.54 26.95 26.45
CA TRP A 410 -20.59 28.01 27.49
C TRP A 410 -22.02 28.45 27.83
N GLN A 411 -22.98 28.39 26.89
CA GLN A 411 -24.39 28.66 27.17
C GLN A 411 -25.06 27.51 27.94
N GLY A 412 -24.63 26.26 27.75
CA GLY A 412 -25.03 25.13 28.61
C GLY A 412 -24.51 25.24 30.05
N TRP A 413 -23.47 26.05 30.28
CA TRP A 413 -22.96 26.40 31.62
C TRP A 413 -23.75 27.53 32.31
N ARG A 414 -24.76 28.12 31.66
CA ARG A 414 -25.59 29.20 32.23
C ARG A 414 -26.98 28.74 32.66
N ASP A 415 -27.29 27.44 32.61
CA ASP A 415 -28.59 26.95 33.07
C ASP A 415 -28.69 27.02 34.61
N PRO A 416 -29.64 27.78 35.19
CA PRO A 416 -29.75 27.93 36.65
C PRO A 416 -30.03 26.60 37.37
N ALA A 417 -30.56 25.61 36.67
CA ALA A 417 -30.77 24.25 37.17
C ALA A 417 -29.48 23.46 37.38
N THR A 418 -28.44 23.67 36.55
CA THR A 418 -27.16 22.97 36.74
C THR A 418 -26.35 23.61 37.86
N HIS A 419 -26.45 24.94 38.06
CA HIS A 419 -25.85 25.63 39.21
C HIS A 419 -26.41 25.16 40.56
N THR A 420 -27.73 25.04 40.69
CA THR A 420 -28.37 24.58 41.94
C THR A 420 -28.00 23.13 42.28
N LEU A 421 -27.91 22.26 41.27
CA LEU A 421 -27.49 20.87 41.47
C LEU A 421 -26.01 20.74 41.88
N LEU A 422 -25.13 21.56 41.30
CA LEU A 422 -23.70 21.53 41.61
C LEU A 422 -23.38 22.11 43.00
N ILE A 423 -24.09 23.19 43.39
CA ILE A 423 -24.01 23.76 44.74
C ILE A 423 -24.58 22.76 45.76
N GLY A 424 -25.71 22.11 45.44
CA GLY A 424 -26.32 21.10 46.31
C GLY A 424 -25.42 19.88 46.54
N THR A 425 -24.80 19.35 45.47
CA THR A 425 -23.89 18.19 45.57
C THR A 425 -22.60 18.52 46.32
N THR A 426 -22.02 19.71 46.11
CA THR A 426 -20.81 20.14 46.85
C THR A 426 -21.08 20.37 48.33
N LEU A 427 -22.23 20.95 48.71
CA LEU A 427 -22.70 21.06 50.10
C LEU A 427 -22.98 19.69 50.73
N ALA A 428 -23.60 18.77 50.00
CA ALA A 428 -23.87 17.43 50.51
C ALA A 428 -22.58 16.64 50.77
N ILE A 429 -21.61 16.71 49.86
CA ILE A 429 -20.31 16.02 50.01
C ILE A 429 -19.54 16.60 51.19
N THR A 430 -19.52 17.93 51.35
CA THR A 430 -18.86 18.56 52.50
C THR A 430 -19.54 18.20 53.82
N ALA A 431 -20.88 18.14 53.87
CA ALA A 431 -21.61 17.69 55.06
C ALA A 431 -21.33 16.22 55.43
N VAL A 432 -21.26 15.32 54.45
CA VAL A 432 -20.93 13.90 54.65
C VAL A 432 -19.51 13.73 55.18
N LEU A 433 -18.54 14.47 54.62
CA LEU A 433 -17.15 14.44 55.09
C LEU A 433 -17.02 14.99 56.52
N LEU A 434 -17.77 16.04 56.85
CA LEU A 434 -17.82 16.59 58.21
C LEU A 434 -18.44 15.60 59.20
N ALA A 435 -19.56 14.96 58.83
CA ALA A 435 -20.24 13.98 59.67
C ALA A 435 -19.40 12.72 59.88
N ALA A 436 -18.72 12.24 58.83
CA ALA A 436 -17.78 11.12 58.93
C ALA A 436 -16.64 11.46 59.90
N TRP A 437 -16.11 12.69 59.85
CA TRP A 437 -15.07 13.11 60.78
C TRP A 437 -15.56 13.23 62.23
N LEU A 438 -16.71 13.89 62.46
CA LEU A 438 -17.31 13.99 63.80
C LEU A 438 -17.64 12.62 64.39
N GLY A 439 -18.08 11.67 63.55
CA GLY A 439 -18.29 10.28 63.94
C GLY A 439 -17.00 9.61 64.43
N THR A 440 -15.87 9.84 63.75
CA THR A 440 -14.57 9.35 64.21
C THR A 440 -14.02 10.06 65.45
N ALA A 441 -14.37 11.33 65.68
CA ALA A 441 -13.96 12.09 66.86
C ALA A 441 -14.70 11.66 68.14
N SER A 442 -15.94 11.17 68.01
CA SER A 442 -16.73 10.63 69.14
C SER A 442 -16.21 9.30 69.70
N ALA A 443 -15.26 8.66 69.01
CA ALA A 443 -14.67 7.37 69.38
C ALA A 443 -13.48 7.45 70.36
N GLY A 444 -13.21 8.62 70.96
CA GLY A 444 -12.37 8.72 72.16
C GLY A 444 -10.84 8.74 71.95
N GLU A 445 -10.36 8.88 70.72
CA GLU A 445 -8.95 9.20 70.45
C GLU A 445 -8.83 10.68 70.06
N ASP A 446 -8.11 11.48 70.85
CA ASP A 446 -7.70 12.85 70.53
C ASP A 446 -6.77 12.86 69.30
N ARG A 447 -7.35 12.71 68.12
CA ARG A 447 -6.67 12.91 66.83
C ARG A 447 -7.03 14.28 66.29
N ALA A 448 -6.05 15.19 66.32
CA ALA A 448 -6.13 16.44 65.59
C ALA A 448 -6.42 16.18 64.10
N MET A 449 -7.28 17.01 63.49
CA MET A 449 -7.60 16.88 62.07
C MET A 449 -6.31 16.87 61.24
N PRO A 450 -6.14 15.92 60.29
CA PRO A 450 -5.05 16.02 59.34
C PRO A 450 -5.22 17.31 58.53
N VAL A 451 -4.18 18.16 58.53
CA VAL A 451 -4.20 19.50 57.92
C VAL A 451 -4.67 19.46 56.46
N GLY A 452 -4.37 18.38 55.74
CA GLY A 452 -4.84 18.17 54.35
C GLY A 452 -6.36 18.11 54.21
N LEU A 453 -7.08 17.57 55.21
CA LEU A 453 -8.54 17.50 55.18
C LEU A 453 -9.18 18.87 55.50
N VAL A 454 -8.58 19.64 56.41
CA VAL A 454 -8.98 21.03 56.69
C VAL A 454 -8.78 21.91 55.45
N VAL A 455 -7.64 21.78 54.78
CA VAL A 455 -7.34 22.52 53.54
C VAL A 455 -8.30 22.11 52.42
N LEU A 456 -8.60 20.82 52.27
CA LEU A 456 -9.55 20.33 51.27
C LEU A 456 -10.97 20.84 51.52
N MET A 457 -11.44 20.82 52.77
CA MET A 457 -12.75 21.37 53.15
C MET A 457 -12.81 22.89 52.98
N GLY A 458 -11.74 23.61 53.32
CA GLY A 458 -11.61 25.05 53.07
C GLY A 458 -11.69 25.39 51.59
N LEU A 459 -10.94 24.68 50.73
CA LEU A 459 -10.98 24.88 49.29
C LEU A 459 -12.35 24.56 48.68
N LEU A 460 -13.00 23.49 49.15
CA LEU A 460 -14.36 23.13 48.71
C LEU A 460 -15.43 24.13 49.18
N ALA A 461 -15.23 24.79 50.33
CA ALA A 461 -16.16 25.79 50.86
C ALA A 461 -15.98 27.19 50.27
N VAL A 462 -14.78 27.53 49.76
CA VAL A 462 -14.49 28.82 49.12
C VAL A 462 -15.24 28.99 47.79
N TRP A 463 -15.47 27.89 47.06
CA TRP A 463 -16.13 27.95 45.75
C TRP A 463 -17.64 28.29 45.80
N PRO A 464 -18.46 27.70 46.70
CA PRO A 464 -19.84 28.15 46.90
C PRO A 464 -19.94 29.57 47.47
N ALA A 465 -19.07 29.93 48.42
CA ALA A 465 -19.09 31.24 49.05
C ALA A 465 -18.78 32.38 48.07
N SER A 466 -17.86 32.17 47.13
CA SER A 466 -17.56 33.15 46.07
C SER A 466 -18.69 33.31 45.06
N GLN A 467 -19.49 32.27 44.84
CA GLN A 467 -20.66 32.29 43.95
C GLN A 467 -21.87 32.97 44.62
N VAL A 468 -22.12 32.73 45.92
CA VAL A 468 -23.18 33.42 46.68
C VAL A 468 -22.88 34.90 46.85
N ALA A 469 -21.61 35.27 47.09
CA ALA A 469 -21.18 36.67 47.17
C ALA A 469 -21.21 37.40 45.82
N ALA A 470 -21.21 36.69 44.69
CA ALA A 470 -21.39 37.25 43.36
C ALA A 470 -22.87 37.35 42.93
N ALA A 471 -23.78 36.71 43.69
CA ALA A 471 -25.22 36.67 43.42
C ALA A 471 -26.07 37.53 44.40
N ALA A 472 -25.47 38.02 45.49
CA ALA A 472 -26.01 39.05 46.38
C ALA A 472 -25.50 40.42 45.95
#